data_AF-A0A1E7FWK6-F1
#
_entry.id   AF-A0A1E7FWK6-F1
#
_cell.length_a   1.000
_cell.length_b   1.000
_cell.length_c   1.000
_cell.angle_alpha   90.00
_cell.angle_beta   90.00
_cell.angle_gamma   90.00
#
_symmetry.space_group_name_H-M   'P 1'
#
loop_
_entity.id
_entity.type
_entity.pdbx_description
1 polymer ?
#
loop_
_entity_poly.entity_id
_entity_poly.type
_entity_poly.pdbx_seq_one_letter_code
_entity_poly.pdbx_strand_id
1 'polypeptide(L)'
;MSTTVKTTETPDRRPTMRSISSTLSDLSSPSYTHLASESIDKRVSLMVERAKNGEPFTEEEIDDIEKGLQNLSPIVDNTNSDDNSNDSPQSIDFAGLRDLLNKVAHLSHKDWDVTSKNSDLLRETLSIGQSSSSSSSSNDDVNDSNYPLGSSTRQLLERILTDGNWDGAVENARERSQRPPADDNKSWAVLVTGVNGIRKTTSIYQPWFSKLLSEALVEPIPSLSSSSIAASSLTEEEGMQQNEDPQTSSKILCDNLPVGSNTFFRQLDHMICTLCNEEFARLYAWSDAQLPKAQQGEEKDRLVEQYSDYKAAIFSRYRTLSELLGALLLKQAQKVNINCMLETSGRDVAMFHYVDHFFGENKNYRKLALHFTINDLSCAKQSVDRRMVDEIHAGAKAIESGSVFDIVYTNQGGPYGSKVLEGVQKDSDQVWTSQIITGNVAKDWYKATIAINAHPSEPWTARAVKPDGSLGTKYTFEPRK
;
A
#
# COMPACT_ATOMS: atom_id res chain seq x y z
N MET A 1 -10.34 26.47 8.31
CA MET A 1 -9.00 26.83 7.84
C MET A 1 -8.80 26.17 6.49
N SER A 2 -8.47 26.97 5.48
CA SER A 2 -8.34 26.57 4.08
C SER A 2 -7.18 25.59 3.94
N THR A 3 -7.46 24.31 3.66
CA THR A 3 -6.42 23.32 3.39
C THR A 3 -5.98 23.46 1.94
N THR A 4 -4.74 23.92 1.82
CA THR A 4 -3.97 24.20 0.63
C THR A 4 -4.12 23.11 -0.44
N VAL A 5 -4.49 23.53 -1.65
CA VAL A 5 -4.31 22.77 -2.89
C VAL A 5 -2.82 22.46 -2.99
N LYS A 6 -2.43 21.17 -2.92
CA LYS A 6 -1.06 20.73 -3.24
C LYS A 6 -0.71 21.30 -4.61
N THR A 7 0.31 22.14 -4.66
CA THR A 7 0.91 22.66 -5.89
C THR A 7 1.33 21.48 -6.76
N THR A 8 0.84 21.47 -7.99
CA THR A 8 1.17 20.54 -9.07
C THR A 8 2.57 20.85 -9.64
N GLU A 9 3.57 20.99 -8.79
CA GLU A 9 4.96 21.05 -9.26
C GLU A 9 5.40 19.62 -9.54
N THR A 10 5.68 19.33 -10.81
CA THR A 10 6.35 18.09 -11.22
C THR A 10 7.63 17.97 -10.40
N PRO A 11 7.88 16.84 -9.72
CA PRO A 11 9.11 16.67 -8.95
C PRO A 11 10.33 16.96 -9.81
N ASP A 12 11.33 17.64 -9.23
CA ASP A 12 12.59 17.88 -9.92
C ASP A 12 13.36 16.56 -10.04
N ARG A 13 13.32 15.97 -11.23
CA ARG A 13 13.86 14.64 -11.53
C ARG A 13 15.23 14.79 -12.19
N ARG A 14 16.22 14.09 -11.64
CA ARG A 14 17.53 13.97 -12.29
C ARG A 14 17.46 13.00 -13.48
N PRO A 15 18.31 13.21 -14.50
CA PRO A 15 18.46 12.26 -15.60
C PRO A 15 18.67 10.84 -15.08
N THR A 16 18.05 9.85 -15.74
CA THR A 16 18.05 8.45 -15.29
C THR A 16 19.15 7.64 -15.96
N MET A 17 19.61 6.55 -15.31
CA MET A 17 20.69 5.68 -15.83
C MET A 17 20.34 5.07 -17.19
N ARG A 18 19.05 4.84 -17.43
CA ARG A 18 18.52 4.31 -18.69
C ARG A 18 17.24 5.05 -19.08
N SER A 19 17.00 5.16 -20.38
CA SER A 19 15.69 5.55 -20.91
C SER A 19 14.86 4.32 -21.27
N ILE A 20 13.61 4.32 -20.81
CA ILE A 20 12.61 3.30 -21.18
C ILE A 20 12.31 3.30 -22.68
N SER A 21 12.64 4.37 -23.41
CA SER A 21 12.49 4.44 -24.88
C SER A 21 13.21 3.29 -25.59
N SER A 22 14.28 2.73 -25.01
CA SER A 22 14.94 1.54 -25.58
C SER A 22 14.05 0.30 -25.56
N THR A 23 13.35 0.04 -24.44
CA THR A 23 12.30 -1.00 -24.39
C THR A 23 11.20 -0.69 -25.39
N LEU A 24 10.70 0.55 -25.40
CA LEU A 24 9.58 0.93 -26.27
C LEU A 24 9.95 0.80 -27.75
N SER A 25 11.20 1.07 -28.11
CA SER A 25 11.73 0.88 -29.47
C SER A 25 11.70 -0.60 -29.85
N ASP A 26 12.14 -1.49 -28.95
CA ASP A 26 12.04 -2.94 -29.17
C ASP A 26 10.58 -3.39 -29.34
N LEU A 27 9.65 -2.83 -28.54
CA LEU A 27 8.21 -3.09 -28.63
C LEU A 27 7.55 -2.52 -29.89
N SER A 28 8.12 -1.46 -30.48
CA SER A 28 7.67 -0.85 -31.73
C SER A 28 8.27 -1.51 -32.98
N SER A 29 9.21 -2.45 -32.81
CA SER A 29 9.83 -3.17 -33.93
C SER A 29 8.79 -4.02 -34.68
N PRO A 30 8.92 -4.23 -36.01
CA PRO A 30 7.99 -5.07 -36.78
C PRO A 30 7.78 -6.48 -36.19
N SER A 31 8.78 -7.02 -35.49
CA SER A 31 8.71 -8.30 -34.77
C SER A 31 7.83 -8.25 -33.51
N TYR A 32 7.74 -7.10 -32.84
CA TYR A 32 6.92 -6.90 -31.64
C TYR A 32 5.58 -6.22 -31.94
N THR A 33 5.43 -5.45 -33.02
CA THR A 33 4.12 -4.93 -33.46
C THR A 33 3.12 -6.05 -33.79
N HIS A 34 3.61 -7.28 -33.93
CA HIS A 34 2.83 -8.52 -33.97
C HIS A 34 2.67 -9.16 -32.58
N LEU A 35 2.45 -8.39 -31.51
CA LEU A 35 1.89 -8.90 -30.26
C LEU A 35 0.47 -9.44 -30.53
N ALA A 36 0.42 -10.62 -31.15
CA ALA A 36 -0.79 -11.40 -31.33
C ALA A 36 -1.33 -11.78 -29.96
N SER A 37 -2.65 -11.90 -29.83
CA SER A 37 -3.30 -12.36 -28.60
C SER A 37 -2.65 -13.65 -28.07
N GLU A 38 -2.27 -14.58 -28.96
CA GLU A 38 -1.58 -15.83 -28.60
C GLU A 38 -0.24 -15.60 -27.87
N SER A 39 0.51 -14.53 -28.19
CA SER A 39 1.80 -14.24 -27.54
C SER A 39 1.60 -13.73 -26.11
N ILE A 40 0.54 -12.95 -25.87
CA ILE A 40 0.22 -12.44 -24.53
C ILE A 40 -0.45 -13.52 -23.69
N ASP A 41 -1.41 -14.28 -24.23
CA ASP A 41 -2.05 -15.38 -23.51
C ASP A 41 -1.03 -16.41 -23.04
N LYS A 42 0.00 -16.68 -23.86
CA LYS A 42 1.14 -17.52 -23.47
C LYS A 42 1.98 -16.88 -22.36
N ARG A 43 2.30 -15.59 -22.44
CA ARG A 43 3.07 -14.88 -21.39
C ARG A 43 2.32 -14.88 -20.06
N VAL A 44 1.03 -14.57 -20.07
CA VAL A 44 0.13 -14.61 -18.91
C VAL A 44 0.11 -16.01 -18.30
N SER A 45 -0.10 -17.04 -19.12
CA SER A 45 -0.15 -18.43 -18.66
C SER A 45 1.16 -18.87 -18.01
N LEU A 46 2.31 -18.56 -18.62
CA LEU A 46 3.63 -18.88 -18.08
C LEU A 46 3.90 -18.17 -16.74
N MET A 47 3.55 -16.89 -16.63
CA MET A 47 3.68 -16.16 -15.36
C MET A 47 2.85 -16.80 -14.25
N VAL A 48 1.59 -17.14 -14.54
CA VAL A 48 0.68 -17.77 -13.58
C VAL A 48 1.17 -19.15 -13.18
N GLU A 49 1.60 -19.98 -14.14
CA GLU A 49 2.12 -21.32 -13.89
C GLU A 49 3.39 -21.28 -13.03
N ARG A 50 4.37 -20.46 -13.41
CA ARG A 50 5.62 -20.31 -12.65
C ARG A 50 5.39 -19.80 -11.25
N ALA A 51 4.49 -18.81 -11.07
CA ALA A 51 4.13 -18.30 -9.76
C ALA A 51 3.47 -19.38 -8.90
N LYS A 52 2.57 -20.17 -9.47
CA LYS A 52 1.90 -21.29 -8.78
C LYS A 52 2.88 -22.38 -8.38
N ASN A 53 3.86 -22.69 -9.23
CA ASN A 53 4.86 -23.73 -8.99
C ASN A 53 6.02 -23.26 -8.11
N GLY A 54 6.10 -21.95 -7.79
CA GLY A 54 7.24 -21.39 -7.06
C GLY A 54 8.55 -21.49 -7.85
N GLU A 55 8.49 -21.38 -9.18
CA GLU A 55 9.67 -21.48 -10.03
C GLU A 55 10.56 -20.23 -9.90
N PRO A 56 11.90 -20.37 -9.82
CA PRO A 56 12.84 -19.25 -9.88
C PRO A 56 12.56 -18.27 -11.01
N PHE A 57 12.97 -17.02 -10.85
CA PHE A 57 12.87 -16.03 -11.91
C PHE A 57 13.79 -16.43 -13.08
N THR A 58 13.33 -16.21 -14.30
CA THR A 58 14.17 -16.39 -15.49
C THR A 58 15.10 -15.21 -15.66
N GLU A 59 16.20 -15.39 -16.40
CA GLU A 59 17.12 -14.28 -16.70
C GLU A 59 16.40 -13.08 -17.33
N GLU A 60 15.42 -13.31 -18.22
CA GLU A 60 14.58 -12.25 -18.78
C GLU A 60 13.84 -11.43 -17.70
N GLU A 61 13.25 -12.10 -16.71
CA GLU A 61 12.49 -11.44 -15.64
C GLU A 61 13.43 -10.64 -14.72
N ILE A 62 14.62 -11.16 -14.44
CA ILE A 62 15.65 -10.46 -13.65
C ILE A 62 16.19 -9.25 -14.41
N ASP A 63 16.51 -9.41 -15.70
CA ASP A 63 16.98 -8.33 -16.57
C ASP A 63 15.96 -7.20 -16.67
N ASP A 64 14.66 -7.53 -16.74
CA ASP A 64 13.59 -6.54 -16.77
C ASP A 64 13.47 -5.76 -15.47
N ILE A 65 13.65 -6.41 -14.31
CA ILE A 65 13.68 -5.71 -13.02
C ILE A 65 14.88 -4.77 -12.93
N GLU A 66 16.06 -5.23 -13.34
CA GLU A 66 17.28 -4.44 -13.38
C GLU A 66 17.13 -3.20 -14.27
N LYS A 67 16.67 -3.38 -15.52
CA LYS A 67 16.38 -2.29 -16.45
C LYS A 67 15.32 -1.34 -15.89
N GLY A 68 14.29 -1.89 -15.25
CA GLY A 68 13.25 -1.11 -14.60
C GLY A 68 13.78 -0.18 -13.50
N LEU A 69 14.70 -0.67 -12.67
CA LEU A 69 15.36 0.15 -11.64
C LEU A 69 16.30 1.19 -12.27
N GLN A 70 17.03 0.85 -13.33
CA GLN A 70 17.87 1.78 -14.07
C GLN A 70 17.05 2.90 -14.72
N ASN A 71 15.81 2.63 -15.15
CA ASN A 71 14.93 3.63 -15.71
C ASN A 71 14.53 4.71 -14.69
N LEU A 72 14.54 4.40 -13.39
CA LEU A 72 14.11 5.31 -12.33
C LEU A 72 15.29 5.92 -11.57
N SER A 73 16.42 5.22 -11.52
CA SER A 73 17.60 5.63 -10.77
C SER A 73 18.33 6.78 -11.47
N PRO A 74 18.74 7.84 -10.75
CA PRO A 74 19.46 8.94 -11.36
C PRO A 74 20.87 8.53 -11.81
N ILE A 75 21.41 9.21 -12.82
CA ILE A 75 22.81 9.10 -13.24
C ILE A 75 23.70 9.58 -12.09
N VAL A 76 24.71 8.78 -11.78
CA VAL A 76 25.78 9.12 -10.85
C VAL A 76 26.86 9.90 -11.60
N ASP A 77 26.76 11.22 -11.63
CA ASP A 77 27.80 12.08 -12.22
C ASP A 77 28.98 12.22 -11.24
N ASN A 78 30.07 11.48 -11.50
CA ASN A 78 31.33 11.59 -10.74
C ASN A 78 32.17 12.83 -11.10
N THR A 79 31.64 13.75 -11.90
CA THR A 79 32.41 14.85 -12.54
C THR A 79 32.11 16.24 -12.00
N ASN A 80 31.06 16.43 -11.20
CA ASN A 80 30.71 17.73 -10.61
C ASN A 80 30.96 17.70 -9.09
N SER A 81 32.17 18.08 -8.70
CA SER A 81 32.57 18.32 -7.30
C SER A 81 31.97 19.59 -6.69
N ASP A 82 31.11 20.31 -7.43
CA ASP A 82 30.61 21.64 -7.07
C ASP A 82 29.17 21.61 -6.52
N ASP A 83 28.54 20.45 -6.45
CA ASP A 83 27.26 20.33 -5.76
C ASP A 83 27.52 20.25 -4.25
N ASN A 84 27.26 21.34 -3.53
CA ASN A 84 27.31 21.43 -2.07
C ASN A 84 26.25 20.54 -1.38
N SER A 85 25.66 19.59 -2.09
CA SER A 85 24.83 18.54 -1.51
C SER A 85 25.75 17.48 -0.90
N ASN A 86 25.71 17.32 0.43
CA ASN A 86 26.42 16.26 1.15
C ASN A 86 25.95 14.82 0.79
N ASP A 87 25.21 14.66 -0.30
CA ASP A 87 24.51 13.43 -0.68
C ASP A 87 25.34 12.74 -1.77
N SER A 88 26.29 11.89 -1.35
CA SER A 88 27.06 11.07 -2.29
C SER A 88 26.10 10.20 -3.11
N PRO A 89 26.28 10.12 -4.44
CA PRO A 89 25.36 9.40 -5.29
C PRO A 89 25.33 7.91 -4.93
N GLN A 90 24.18 7.46 -4.39
CA GLN A 90 23.93 6.07 -4.07
C GLN A 90 23.98 5.22 -5.35
N SER A 91 24.93 4.29 -5.43
CA SER A 91 24.99 3.27 -6.48
C SER A 91 24.19 2.04 -6.04
N ILE A 92 23.33 1.54 -6.92
CA ILE A 92 22.66 0.25 -6.75
C ILE A 92 23.68 -0.87 -7.02
N ASP A 93 23.77 -1.85 -6.11
CA ASP A 93 24.50 -3.09 -6.33
C ASP A 93 23.65 -4.05 -7.16
N PHE A 94 23.74 -3.92 -8.49
CA PHE A 94 22.99 -4.78 -9.41
C PHE A 94 23.43 -6.25 -9.32
N ALA A 95 24.70 -6.54 -9.03
CA ALA A 95 25.16 -7.92 -8.88
C ALA A 95 24.50 -8.58 -7.65
N GLY A 96 24.55 -7.90 -6.50
CA GLY A 96 23.86 -8.34 -5.28
C GLY A 96 22.34 -8.41 -5.45
N LEU A 97 21.74 -7.50 -6.22
CA LEU A 97 20.32 -7.54 -6.54
C LEU A 97 19.97 -8.81 -7.35
N ARG A 98 20.71 -9.13 -8.40
CA ARG A 98 20.48 -10.35 -9.20
C ARG A 98 20.59 -11.60 -8.34
N ASP A 99 21.60 -11.66 -7.49
CA ASP A 99 21.79 -12.74 -6.51
C ASP A 99 20.61 -12.89 -5.57
N LEU A 100 20.10 -11.76 -5.05
CA LEU A 100 18.92 -11.74 -4.18
C LEU A 100 17.69 -12.25 -4.94
N LEU A 101 17.39 -11.70 -6.11
CA LEU A 101 16.22 -12.06 -6.91
C LEU A 101 16.19 -13.56 -7.24
N ASN A 102 17.33 -14.11 -7.67
CA ASN A 102 17.48 -15.55 -7.92
C ASN A 102 17.12 -16.41 -6.71
N LYS A 103 17.56 -15.99 -5.52
CA LYS A 103 17.38 -16.75 -4.28
C LYS A 103 15.97 -16.67 -3.73
N VAL A 104 15.29 -15.52 -3.83
CA VAL A 104 14.09 -15.27 -3.00
C VAL A 104 12.85 -14.82 -3.74
N ALA A 105 12.95 -14.30 -4.96
CA ALA A 105 11.80 -13.67 -5.61
C ALA A 105 10.67 -14.64 -5.97
N HIS A 106 10.98 -15.94 -6.09
CA HIS A 106 10.02 -17.02 -6.35
C HIS A 106 9.39 -17.63 -5.09
N LEU A 107 9.93 -17.32 -3.91
CA LEU A 107 9.42 -17.85 -2.65
C LEU A 107 8.07 -17.23 -2.31
N SER A 108 7.30 -17.91 -1.48
CA SER A 108 6.01 -17.40 -1.03
C SER A 108 6.16 -16.09 -0.27
N HIS A 109 5.50 -15.02 -0.72
CA HIS A 109 5.38 -13.76 0.00
C HIS A 109 4.69 -13.88 1.38
N LYS A 110 4.06 -15.03 1.66
CA LYS A 110 3.46 -15.34 2.97
C LYS A 110 4.48 -15.90 3.97
N ASP A 111 5.69 -16.22 3.53
CA ASP A 111 6.81 -16.51 4.44
C ASP A 111 7.42 -15.18 4.91
N TRP A 112 6.86 -14.63 5.99
CA TRP A 112 7.23 -13.29 6.46
C TRP A 112 8.57 -13.24 7.15
N ASP A 113 9.04 -14.34 7.76
CA ASP A 113 10.39 -14.41 8.32
C ASP A 113 11.43 -14.29 7.19
N VAL A 114 11.23 -15.06 6.11
CA VAL A 114 12.05 -14.96 4.90
C VAL A 114 11.93 -13.58 4.26
N THR A 115 10.71 -13.06 4.08
CA THR A 115 10.49 -11.75 3.45
C THR A 115 11.11 -10.63 4.28
N SER A 116 10.91 -10.64 5.60
CA SER A 116 11.48 -9.67 6.54
C SER A 116 12.99 -9.72 6.51
N LYS A 117 13.61 -10.89 6.66
CA LYS A 117 15.07 -11.04 6.61
C LYS A 117 15.66 -10.53 5.28
N ASN A 118 15.07 -10.90 4.15
CA ASN A 118 15.58 -10.53 2.84
C ASN A 118 15.28 -9.08 2.45
N SER A 119 14.33 -8.41 3.11
CA SER A 119 14.12 -6.97 2.94
C SER A 119 15.31 -6.13 3.39
N ASP A 120 16.12 -6.61 4.35
CA ASP A 120 17.36 -5.95 4.75
C ASP A 120 18.45 -6.09 3.68
N LEU A 121 18.53 -7.24 3.00
CA LEU A 121 19.41 -7.41 1.84
C LEU A 121 18.97 -6.53 0.67
N LEU A 122 17.66 -6.41 0.42
CA LEU A 122 17.14 -5.49 -0.60
C LEU A 122 17.50 -4.03 -0.27
N ARG A 123 17.48 -3.65 1.01
CA ARG A 123 17.91 -2.31 1.46
C ARG A 123 19.37 -2.07 1.11
N GLU A 124 20.23 -3.07 1.34
CA GLU A 124 21.66 -2.99 1.05
C GLU A 124 21.92 -2.88 -0.45
N THR A 125 21.24 -3.70 -1.28
CA THR A 125 21.45 -3.67 -2.73
C THR A 125 20.92 -2.39 -3.39
N LEU A 126 19.79 -1.86 -2.91
CA LEU A 126 19.22 -0.60 -3.39
C LEU A 126 19.81 0.64 -2.70
N SER A 127 20.74 0.47 -1.75
CA SER A 127 21.32 1.55 -0.95
C SER A 127 20.28 2.43 -0.22
N ILE A 128 19.10 1.88 0.10
CA ILE A 128 17.98 2.65 0.67
C ILE A 128 18.26 3.04 2.12
N GLY A 129 18.28 4.34 2.39
CA GLY A 129 18.44 4.87 3.76
C GLY A 129 19.85 4.70 4.33
N GLN A 130 20.86 4.52 3.48
CA GLN A 130 22.26 4.66 3.88
C GLN A 130 22.66 6.14 3.85
N SER A 131 23.04 6.69 5.00
CA SER A 131 23.77 7.97 5.07
C SER A 131 25.22 7.72 4.66
N SER A 132 25.79 8.63 3.88
CA SER A 132 27.22 8.67 3.50
C SER A 132 28.18 8.75 4.70
N SER A 133 27.69 8.97 5.92
CA SER A 133 28.48 8.97 7.16
C SER A 133 28.67 7.57 7.75
N SER A 134 29.46 6.73 7.09
CA SER A 134 30.07 5.55 7.73
C SER A 134 31.29 5.97 8.56
N SER A 135 31.04 6.65 9.69
CA SER A 135 32.03 6.78 10.76
C SER A 135 31.49 6.12 12.01
N SER A 136 32.05 4.95 12.31
CA SER A 136 31.95 4.28 13.61
C SER A 136 32.40 5.23 14.74
N SER A 137 31.48 5.67 15.61
CA SER A 137 31.66 5.74 17.07
C SER A 137 30.59 6.60 17.77
N SER A 138 30.34 6.23 19.03
CA SER A 138 29.60 6.92 20.10
C SER A 138 28.07 6.97 20.07
N ASN A 139 27.50 6.68 21.25
CA ASN A 139 26.10 6.48 21.59
C ASN A 139 25.33 7.77 21.90
N ASP A 140 25.81 8.95 21.50
CA ASP A 140 25.22 10.22 21.94
C ASP A 140 25.12 11.22 20.78
N ASP A 141 24.20 10.98 19.84
CA ASP A 141 23.71 12.01 18.91
C ASP A 141 22.22 11.79 18.61
N VAL A 142 21.40 12.04 19.63
CA VAL A 142 19.95 12.26 19.47
C VAL A 142 19.75 13.77 19.44
N ASN A 143 20.23 14.44 18.39
CA ASN A 143 19.83 15.80 17.99
C ASN A 143 20.65 16.25 16.78
N ASP A 144 20.34 15.75 15.58
CA ASP A 144 20.26 16.65 14.44
C ASP A 144 19.42 16.07 13.30
N SER A 145 18.83 16.98 12.53
CA SER A 145 17.98 16.83 11.36
C SER A 145 17.95 15.49 10.58
N ASN A 146 16.72 14.99 10.43
CA ASN A 146 16.20 14.23 9.30
C ASN A 146 16.78 12.82 9.06
N TYR A 147 15.92 11.81 8.94
CA TYR A 147 16.19 10.61 8.15
C TYR A 147 15.72 10.89 6.71
N PRO A 148 16.42 11.70 5.88
CA PRO A 148 16.03 11.80 4.49
C PRO A 148 16.38 10.46 3.86
N LEU A 149 15.38 9.79 3.31
CA LEU A 149 15.67 8.93 2.18
C LEU A 149 16.47 9.81 1.20
N GLY A 150 17.70 9.39 0.88
CA GLY A 150 18.60 10.15 0.03
C GLY A 150 17.90 10.53 -1.27
N SER A 151 18.34 11.63 -1.88
CA SER A 151 17.73 12.18 -3.08
C SER A 151 17.56 11.14 -4.21
N SER A 152 18.50 10.20 -4.35
CA SER A 152 18.41 9.08 -5.33
C SER A 152 17.32 8.08 -4.95
N THR A 153 17.24 7.69 -3.68
CA THR A 153 16.17 6.82 -3.18
C THR A 153 14.80 7.49 -3.36
N ARG A 154 14.70 8.80 -3.14
CA ARG A 154 13.45 9.55 -3.31
C ARG A 154 12.96 9.54 -4.75
N GLN A 155 13.85 9.68 -5.73
CA GLN A 155 13.47 9.57 -7.14
C GLN A 155 13.05 8.13 -7.48
N LEU A 156 13.82 7.13 -7.05
CA LEU A 156 13.51 5.71 -7.28
C LEU A 156 12.13 5.32 -6.74
N LEU A 157 11.77 5.84 -5.56
CA LEU A 157 10.53 5.53 -4.87
C LEU A 157 9.49 6.66 -4.95
N GLU A 158 9.64 7.60 -5.89
CA GLU A 158 8.91 8.89 -5.93
C GLU A 158 7.41 8.70 -5.75
N ARG A 159 6.81 7.83 -6.57
CA ARG A 159 5.38 7.56 -6.52
C ARG A 159 4.94 6.92 -5.20
N ILE A 160 5.73 5.98 -4.68
CA ILE A 160 5.42 5.25 -3.45
C ILE A 160 5.42 6.22 -2.25
N LEU A 161 6.42 7.10 -2.18
CA LEU A 161 6.56 8.05 -1.07
C LEU A 161 5.56 9.20 -1.17
N THR A 162 5.32 9.71 -2.38
CA THR A 162 4.46 10.88 -2.62
C THR A 162 2.99 10.52 -2.45
N ASP A 163 2.49 9.51 -3.17
CA ASP A 163 1.08 9.10 -3.09
C ASP A 163 0.80 8.34 -1.79
N GLY A 164 1.82 7.65 -1.26
CA GLY A 164 1.77 7.05 0.07
C GLY A 164 1.82 8.07 1.21
N ASN A 165 2.11 9.36 0.96
CA ASN A 165 2.22 10.40 1.98
C ASN A 165 3.26 10.11 3.09
N TRP A 166 4.44 9.62 2.70
CA TRP A 166 5.54 9.38 3.63
C TRP A 166 5.91 10.65 4.40
N ASP A 167 6.12 11.76 3.70
CA ASP A 167 6.58 13.02 4.31
C ASP A 167 5.55 13.61 5.28
N GLY A 168 4.26 13.57 4.94
CA GLY A 168 3.19 14.02 5.86
C GLY A 168 3.09 13.14 7.11
N ALA A 169 3.36 11.84 6.98
CA ALA A 169 3.40 10.93 8.13
C ALA A 169 4.62 11.18 9.03
N VAL A 170 5.78 11.46 8.44
CA VAL A 170 7.01 11.85 9.16
C VAL A 170 6.80 13.15 9.92
N GLU A 171 6.22 14.17 9.28
CA GLU A 171 5.96 15.46 9.92
C GLU A 171 5.01 15.29 11.12
N ASN A 172 3.92 14.54 10.95
CA ASN A 172 3.02 14.23 12.06
C ASN A 172 3.72 13.48 13.21
N ALA A 173 4.64 12.55 12.91
CA ALA A 173 5.39 11.86 13.95
C ALA A 173 6.30 12.80 14.74
N ARG A 174 6.92 13.80 14.08
CA ARG A 174 7.72 14.86 14.72
C ARG A 174 6.87 15.77 15.58
N GLU A 175 5.74 16.25 15.06
CA GLU A 175 4.83 17.08 15.84
C GLU A 175 4.32 16.34 17.09
N ARG A 176 4.05 15.03 16.96
CA ARG A 176 3.62 14.19 18.08
C ARG A 176 4.73 13.93 19.09
N SER A 177 5.98 13.76 18.67
CA SER A 177 7.11 13.52 19.60
C SER A 177 7.45 14.74 20.46
N GLN A 178 7.06 15.94 20.04
CA GLN A 178 7.20 17.18 20.82
C GLN A 178 6.14 17.35 21.91
N ARG A 179 5.08 16.52 21.92
CA ARG A 179 4.02 16.59 22.93
C ARG A 179 4.45 15.90 24.23
N PRO A 180 3.92 16.31 25.41
CA PRO A 180 4.23 15.64 26.68
C PRO A 180 3.99 14.13 26.59
N PRO A 181 4.83 13.29 27.24
CA PRO A 181 4.63 11.85 27.24
C PRO A 181 3.26 11.51 27.83
N ALA A 182 2.37 11.01 26.98
CA ALA A 182 1.09 10.44 27.37
C ALA A 182 0.93 9.10 26.65
N ASP A 183 0.18 8.15 27.23
CA ASP A 183 -0.15 6.87 26.58
C ASP A 183 -0.81 7.05 25.20
N ASP A 184 -1.36 8.24 24.98
CA ASP A 184 -1.86 8.87 23.75
C ASP A 184 -0.87 8.88 22.57
N ASN A 185 0.45 9.04 22.78
CA ASN A 185 1.43 9.36 21.71
C ASN A 185 1.86 8.17 20.82
N LYS A 186 1.18 7.03 20.91
CA LYS A 186 1.47 5.85 20.07
C LYS A 186 1.09 6.08 18.60
N SER A 187 1.89 5.51 17.70
CA SER A 187 1.59 5.41 16.28
C SER A 187 0.50 4.39 16.00
N TRP A 188 -0.04 4.40 14.79
CA TRP A 188 -1.02 3.43 14.32
C TRP A 188 -0.44 2.52 13.25
N ALA A 189 -0.71 1.23 13.37
CA ALA A 189 -0.61 0.25 12.30
C ALA A 189 -2.03 -0.19 11.94
N VAL A 190 -2.51 0.27 10.78
CA VAL A 190 -3.89 0.08 10.35
C VAL A 190 -3.94 -0.92 9.21
N LEU A 191 -4.73 -1.97 9.38
CA LEU A 191 -5.09 -2.86 8.27
C LEU A 191 -6.45 -2.46 7.72
N VAL A 192 -6.48 -2.07 6.45
CA VAL A 192 -7.68 -1.63 5.75
C VAL A 192 -8.20 -2.77 4.87
N THR A 193 -9.44 -3.20 5.13
CA THR A 193 -10.08 -4.39 4.53
C THR A 193 -11.46 -4.07 3.96
N GLY A 194 -12.10 -5.07 3.34
CA GLY A 194 -13.45 -4.96 2.80
C GLY A 194 -13.46 -4.54 1.33
N VAL A 195 -14.46 -3.76 0.96
CA VAL A 195 -14.87 -3.56 -0.44
C VAL A 195 -13.72 -3.09 -1.33
N ASN A 196 -13.49 -3.86 -2.39
CA ASN A 196 -12.61 -3.46 -3.49
C ASN A 196 -13.44 -2.67 -4.52
N GLY A 197 -12.87 -1.60 -5.08
CA GLY A 197 -13.54 -0.74 -6.06
C GLY A 197 -14.06 0.59 -5.55
N ILE A 198 -14.11 0.82 -4.23
CA ILE A 198 -14.51 2.11 -3.63
C ILE A 198 -13.33 3.10 -3.42
N ARG A 199 -12.13 2.76 -3.91
CA ARG A 199 -10.85 3.46 -3.62
C ARG A 199 -10.71 3.77 -2.12
N LYS A 200 -10.46 2.75 -1.29
CA LYS A 200 -10.38 2.88 0.18
C LYS A 200 -9.43 4.01 0.61
N THR A 201 -8.28 4.13 -0.05
CA THR A 201 -7.33 5.25 0.11
C THR A 201 -8.03 6.61 -0.08
N THR A 202 -8.84 6.81 -1.12
CA THR A 202 -9.54 8.09 -1.37
C THR A 202 -10.51 8.45 -0.26
N SER A 203 -11.24 7.47 0.29
CA SER A 203 -12.16 7.68 1.42
C SER A 203 -11.42 8.14 2.67
N ILE A 204 -10.20 7.63 2.90
CA ILE A 204 -9.37 7.95 4.07
C ILE A 204 -8.79 9.37 4.02
N TYR A 205 -8.62 9.94 2.82
CA TYR A 205 -8.20 11.34 2.64
C TYR A 205 -9.35 12.36 2.75
N GLN A 206 -10.60 11.91 2.94
CA GLN A 206 -11.73 12.82 3.03
C GLN A 206 -11.67 13.64 4.34
N PRO A 207 -12.01 14.95 4.31
CA PRO A 207 -11.94 15.80 5.51
C PRO A 207 -12.80 15.32 6.69
N TRP A 208 -13.85 14.54 6.41
CA TRP A 208 -14.75 13.98 7.41
C TRP A 208 -14.27 12.64 7.99
N PHE A 209 -13.21 12.04 7.44
CA PHE A 209 -12.83 10.68 7.78
C PHE A 209 -12.42 10.51 9.25
N SER A 210 -11.70 11.47 9.85
CA SER A 210 -11.33 11.41 11.27
C SER A 210 -12.55 11.32 12.19
N LYS A 211 -13.57 12.13 11.92
CA LYS A 211 -14.84 12.12 12.69
C LYS A 211 -15.56 10.80 12.53
N LEU A 212 -15.67 10.31 11.29
CA LEU A 212 -16.28 9.02 10.99
C LEU A 212 -15.55 7.89 11.73
N LEU A 213 -14.21 7.85 11.64
CA LEU A 213 -13.40 6.85 12.34
C LEU A 213 -13.59 6.92 13.85
N SER A 214 -13.66 8.13 14.44
CA SER A 214 -13.90 8.29 15.88
C SER A 214 -15.26 7.73 16.33
N GLU A 215 -16.29 7.84 15.50
CA GLU A 215 -17.63 7.30 15.79
C GLU A 215 -17.68 5.77 15.66
N ALA A 216 -16.86 5.20 14.77
CA ALA A 216 -16.84 3.76 14.47
C ALA A 216 -15.91 2.95 15.39
N LEU A 217 -15.05 3.61 16.17
CA LEU A 217 -13.96 2.96 16.88
C LEU A 217 -14.46 2.11 18.04
N VAL A 218 -14.06 0.84 18.05
CA VAL A 218 -14.29 -0.13 19.12
C VAL A 218 -12.94 -0.48 19.74
N GLU A 219 -12.83 -0.34 21.05
CA GLU A 219 -11.63 -0.69 21.81
C GLU A 219 -11.42 -2.21 21.89
N PRO A 220 -10.17 -2.69 21.98
CA PRO A 220 -9.92 -4.11 22.23
C PRO A 220 -10.51 -4.53 23.58
N ILE A 221 -11.08 -5.73 23.64
CA ILE A 221 -11.60 -6.28 24.90
C ILE A 221 -10.39 -6.60 25.80
N PRO A 222 -10.30 -6.04 27.03
CA PRO A 222 -9.21 -6.36 27.94
C PRO A 222 -9.14 -7.86 28.15
N SER A 223 -7.98 -8.47 27.95
CA SER A 223 -7.77 -9.85 28.40
C SER A 223 -7.99 -9.85 29.91
N LEU A 224 -9.02 -10.56 30.38
CA LEU A 224 -9.10 -10.97 31.78
C LEU A 224 -7.78 -11.71 32.07
N SER A 225 -6.83 -11.03 32.70
CA SER A 225 -5.62 -11.66 33.17
C SER A 225 -6.04 -12.74 34.14
N SER A 226 -5.62 -13.97 33.86
CA SER A 226 -5.77 -15.13 34.72
C SER A 226 -4.98 -14.93 36.02
N SER A 227 -5.51 -14.14 36.95
CA SER A 227 -5.02 -14.00 38.33
C SER A 227 -5.99 -13.20 39.20
N SER A 228 -7.24 -13.65 39.31
CA SER A 228 -8.06 -13.55 40.53
C SER A 228 -9.43 -14.19 40.33
N ILE A 229 -9.47 -15.51 40.15
CA ILE A 229 -10.66 -16.26 40.60
C ILE A 229 -10.29 -16.78 41.99
N ALA A 230 -10.40 -15.90 42.98
CA ALA A 230 -10.58 -16.34 44.35
C ALA A 230 -12.09 -16.30 44.59
N ALA A 231 -12.68 -17.48 44.74
CA ALA A 231 -14.03 -17.64 45.23
C ALA A 231 -14.15 -17.00 46.62
N SER A 232 -15.15 -16.15 46.81
CA SER A 232 -15.71 -15.88 48.13
C SER A 232 -17.22 -15.76 48.03
N SER A 233 -17.86 -16.80 48.56
CA SER A 233 -19.27 -16.96 48.86
C SER A 233 -19.81 -15.87 49.80
N LEU A 234 -21.04 -15.42 49.49
CA LEU A 234 -22.14 -15.01 50.39
C LEU A 234 -21.87 -13.92 51.43
N THR A 235 -22.57 -12.78 51.31
CA THR A 235 -23.67 -12.36 52.22
C THR A 235 -24.35 -11.10 51.69
N GLU A 236 -25.68 -11.08 51.71
CA GLU A 236 -26.49 -9.87 51.60
C GLU A 236 -26.34 -9.08 52.92
N GLU A 237 -26.05 -7.78 52.83
CA GLU A 237 -26.74 -6.71 53.58
C GLU A 237 -26.18 -5.32 53.22
N GLU A 238 -27.13 -4.45 52.86
CA GLU A 238 -27.22 -2.99 52.89
C GLU A 238 -25.98 -2.10 53.14
N GLY A 239 -25.77 -1.15 52.23
CA GLY A 239 -24.83 -0.04 52.42
C GLY A 239 -24.87 0.97 51.27
N MET A 240 -25.77 1.94 51.37
CA MET A 240 -25.92 3.08 50.45
C MET A 240 -24.65 3.97 50.50
N GLN A 241 -23.75 3.82 49.53
CA GLN A 241 -22.71 4.81 49.21
C GLN A 241 -22.67 5.05 47.70
N GLN A 242 -22.85 6.31 47.34
CA GLN A 242 -22.97 6.79 45.97
C GLN A 242 -21.61 6.78 45.28
N ASN A 243 -21.54 5.96 44.23
CA ASN A 243 -20.85 6.15 42.96
C ASN A 243 -19.45 6.77 43.00
N GLU A 244 -18.47 5.87 43.03
CA GLU A 244 -17.19 6.07 42.34
C GLU A 244 -17.44 6.39 40.86
N ASP A 245 -16.67 7.32 40.33
CA ASP A 245 -16.64 7.72 38.93
C ASP A 245 -15.73 6.75 38.15
N PRO A 246 -16.23 5.87 37.26
CA PRO A 246 -15.39 5.05 36.40
C PRO A 246 -15.12 5.81 35.09
N GLN A 247 -14.53 7.01 35.18
CA GLN A 247 -14.04 7.77 34.04
C GLN A 247 -12.52 7.72 33.94
N THR A 248 -12.00 6.54 33.62
CA THR A 248 -10.69 6.39 32.98
C THR A 248 -10.80 5.46 31.77
N SER A 249 -11.77 5.69 30.89
CA SER A 249 -11.58 5.29 29.49
C SER A 249 -10.68 6.33 28.85
N SER A 250 -9.48 5.92 28.47
CA SER A 250 -8.53 6.76 27.72
C SER A 250 -9.14 7.11 26.37
N LYS A 251 -9.99 8.14 26.32
CA LYS A 251 -10.64 8.60 25.09
C LYS A 251 -9.55 9.09 24.14
N ILE A 252 -9.26 8.30 23.11
CA ILE A 252 -8.33 8.67 22.04
C ILE A 252 -8.83 9.99 21.43
N LEU A 253 -7.98 11.01 21.45
CA LEU A 253 -8.29 12.29 20.84
C LEU A 253 -8.44 12.11 19.32
N CYS A 254 -9.47 12.72 18.72
CA CYS A 254 -9.72 12.63 17.29
C CYS A 254 -8.53 13.08 16.44
N ASP A 255 -7.73 14.02 16.95
CA ASP A 255 -6.56 14.57 16.27
C ASP A 255 -5.39 13.57 16.19
N ASN A 256 -5.46 12.48 16.95
CA ASN A 256 -4.47 11.40 16.95
C ASN A 256 -4.90 10.17 16.16
N LEU A 257 -6.06 10.21 15.51
CA LEU A 257 -6.52 9.11 14.66
C LEU A 257 -5.74 9.07 13.34
N PRO A 258 -5.49 7.87 12.80
CA PRO A 258 -4.77 7.73 11.54
C PRO A 258 -5.71 8.09 10.38
N VAL A 259 -5.35 9.14 9.66
CA VAL A 259 -6.06 9.65 8.48
C VAL A 259 -5.08 9.89 7.32
N GLY A 260 -5.61 10.11 6.12
CA GLY A 260 -4.76 10.21 4.93
C GLY A 260 -3.65 11.26 5.04
N SER A 261 -3.93 12.42 5.65
CA SER A 261 -2.96 13.51 5.78
C SER A 261 -1.78 13.23 6.72
N ASN A 262 -1.90 12.26 7.64
CA ASN A 262 -0.91 12.01 8.70
C ASN A 262 -0.39 10.57 8.73
N THR A 263 -0.66 9.78 7.69
CA THR A 263 -0.38 8.34 7.66
C THR A 263 0.29 7.94 6.36
N PHE A 264 1.32 7.11 6.46
CA PHE A 264 1.96 6.51 5.30
C PHE A 264 1.13 5.33 4.82
N PHE A 265 0.71 5.36 3.56
CA PHE A 265 -0.05 4.29 2.93
C PHE A 265 0.90 3.37 2.14
N ARG A 266 1.04 2.13 2.60
CA ARG A 266 1.81 1.09 1.93
C ARG A 266 1.02 0.55 0.73
N GLN A 267 1.15 1.21 -0.42
CA GLN A 267 0.47 0.86 -1.67
C GLN A 267 1.30 -0.13 -2.50
N LEU A 268 0.94 -1.40 -2.40
CA LEU A 268 1.73 -2.47 -3.02
C LEU A 268 1.61 -2.53 -4.54
N ASP A 269 0.50 -2.05 -5.09
CA ASP A 269 0.30 -1.80 -6.51
C ASP A 269 1.26 -0.73 -7.05
N HIS A 270 1.53 0.33 -6.29
CA HIS A 270 2.56 1.32 -6.66
C HIS A 270 3.95 0.69 -6.63
N MET A 271 4.24 -0.15 -5.62
CA MET A 271 5.53 -0.85 -5.51
C MET A 271 5.76 -1.83 -6.67
N ILE A 272 4.76 -2.65 -7.01
CA ILE A 272 4.82 -3.59 -8.13
C ILE A 272 5.06 -2.84 -9.44
N CYS A 273 4.33 -1.76 -9.71
CA CYS A 273 4.51 -1.00 -10.94
C CYS A 273 5.88 -0.30 -11.01
N THR A 274 6.38 0.21 -9.87
CA THR A 274 7.71 0.81 -9.77
C THR A 274 8.80 -0.21 -10.11
N LEU A 275 8.76 -1.39 -9.49
CA LEU A 275 9.78 -2.44 -9.64
C LEU A 275 9.69 -3.20 -10.96
N CYS A 276 8.49 -3.26 -11.57
CA CYS A 276 8.22 -4.02 -12.79
C CYS A 276 7.77 -3.11 -13.94
N ASN A 277 8.28 -1.87 -14.02
CA ASN A 277 7.83 -0.90 -15.02
C ASN A 277 8.03 -1.36 -16.47
N GLU A 278 8.99 -2.26 -16.74
CA GLU A 278 9.16 -2.93 -18.03
C GLU A 278 7.94 -3.81 -18.41
N GLU A 279 7.42 -4.61 -17.48
CA GLU A 279 6.21 -5.41 -17.73
C GLU A 279 4.96 -4.54 -17.89
N PHE A 280 4.86 -3.44 -17.13
CA PHE A 280 3.76 -2.49 -17.31
C PHE A 280 3.84 -1.78 -18.66
N ALA A 281 5.04 -1.45 -19.14
CA ALA A 281 5.21 -0.92 -20.49
C ALA A 281 4.74 -1.92 -21.56
N ARG A 282 5.05 -3.22 -21.41
CA ARG A 282 4.54 -4.28 -22.30
C ARG A 282 3.02 -4.40 -22.25
N LEU A 283 2.43 -4.38 -21.05
CA LEU A 283 0.98 -4.39 -20.84
C LEU A 283 0.32 -3.21 -21.57
N TYR A 284 0.85 -2.00 -21.40
CA TYR A 284 0.30 -0.79 -22.01
C TYR A 284 0.44 -0.80 -23.53
N ALA A 285 1.62 -1.13 -24.06
CA ALA A 285 1.85 -1.23 -25.49
C ALA A 285 0.93 -2.27 -26.16
N TRP A 286 0.74 -3.43 -25.53
CA TRP A 286 -0.21 -4.43 -26.02
C TRP A 286 -1.65 -3.89 -26.01
N SER A 287 -2.08 -3.27 -24.90
CA SER A 287 -3.44 -2.77 -24.77
C SER A 287 -3.75 -1.64 -25.76
N ASP A 288 -2.77 -0.77 -26.01
CA ASP A 288 -2.85 0.27 -27.03
C ASP A 288 -3.02 -0.32 -28.43
N ALA A 289 -2.28 -1.37 -28.77
CA ALA A 289 -2.43 -2.07 -30.05
C ALA A 289 -3.82 -2.75 -30.23
N GLN A 290 -4.54 -3.05 -29.13
CA GLN A 290 -5.91 -3.59 -29.18
C GLN A 290 -7.00 -2.50 -29.16
N LEU A 291 -6.71 -1.30 -28.65
CA LEU A 291 -7.69 -0.20 -28.54
C LEU A 291 -8.46 0.07 -29.86
N PRO A 292 -7.82 0.12 -31.04
CA PRO A 292 -8.53 0.37 -32.30
C PRO A 292 -9.58 -0.70 -32.65
N LYS A 293 -9.43 -1.93 -32.16
CA LYS A 293 -10.36 -3.05 -32.37
C LYS A 293 -11.49 -3.07 -31.33
N ALA A 294 -11.21 -2.57 -30.13
CA ALA A 294 -12.08 -2.59 -28.97
C ALA A 294 -12.95 -1.32 -28.84
N GLN A 295 -13.58 -0.87 -29.94
CA GLN A 295 -14.25 0.44 -29.97
C GLN A 295 -15.56 0.49 -29.17
N GLN A 296 -16.28 -0.63 -29.01
CA GLN A 296 -17.56 -0.71 -28.28
C GLN A 296 -17.99 -2.17 -28.02
N GLY A 297 -18.91 -2.36 -27.07
CA GLY A 297 -19.57 -3.64 -26.82
C GLY A 297 -18.65 -4.73 -26.26
N GLU A 298 -18.90 -5.98 -26.64
CA GLU A 298 -18.22 -7.18 -26.13
C GLU A 298 -16.70 -7.14 -26.30
N GLU A 299 -16.19 -6.54 -27.38
CA GLU A 299 -14.75 -6.42 -27.62
C GLU A 299 -14.06 -5.50 -26.60
N LYS A 300 -14.76 -4.45 -26.13
CA LYS A 300 -14.26 -3.58 -25.06
C LYS A 300 -14.19 -4.34 -23.74
N ASP A 301 -15.24 -5.08 -23.40
CA ASP A 301 -15.29 -5.86 -22.16
C ASP A 301 -14.23 -6.96 -22.15
N ARG A 302 -14.00 -7.60 -23.31
CA ARG A 302 -12.93 -8.58 -23.49
C ARG A 302 -11.53 -7.96 -23.32
N LEU A 303 -11.29 -6.77 -23.88
CA LEU A 303 -10.02 -6.07 -23.69
C LEU A 303 -9.78 -5.76 -22.21
N VAL A 304 -10.79 -5.25 -21.49
CA VAL A 304 -10.70 -4.96 -20.06
C VAL A 304 -10.40 -6.23 -19.25
N GLU A 305 -11.05 -7.35 -19.59
CA GLU A 305 -10.78 -8.64 -18.96
C GLU A 305 -9.34 -9.11 -19.19
N GLN A 306 -8.89 -9.17 -20.44
CA GLN A 306 -7.52 -9.61 -20.77
C GLN A 306 -6.46 -8.68 -20.16
N TYR A 307 -6.73 -7.38 -20.11
CA TYR A 307 -5.89 -6.40 -19.42
C TYR A 307 -5.81 -6.70 -17.92
N SER A 308 -6.96 -6.94 -17.28
CA SER A 308 -7.02 -7.32 -15.86
C SER A 308 -6.26 -8.63 -15.59
N ASP A 309 -6.39 -9.63 -16.46
CA ASP A 309 -5.73 -10.93 -16.32
C ASP A 309 -4.22 -10.81 -16.45
N TYR A 310 -3.74 -10.03 -17.43
CA TYR A 310 -2.30 -9.81 -17.57
C TYR A 310 -1.75 -9.04 -16.36
N LYS A 311 -2.44 -7.99 -15.92
CA LYS A 311 -2.08 -7.29 -14.67
C LYS A 311 -2.08 -8.24 -13.46
N ALA A 312 -3.06 -9.16 -13.35
CA ALA A 312 -3.09 -10.17 -12.29
C ALA A 312 -1.93 -11.16 -12.36
N ALA A 313 -1.49 -11.53 -13.55
CA ALA A 313 -0.32 -12.38 -13.74
C ALA A 313 0.97 -11.68 -13.29
N ILE A 314 1.16 -10.40 -13.63
CA ILE A 314 2.26 -9.57 -13.13
C ILE A 314 2.24 -9.54 -11.60
N PHE A 315 1.08 -9.22 -11.00
CA PHE A 315 0.96 -9.16 -9.54
C PHE A 315 1.24 -10.49 -8.85
N SER A 316 0.86 -11.60 -9.47
CA SER A 316 1.10 -12.94 -8.92
C SER A 316 2.57 -13.33 -9.02
N ARG A 317 3.22 -13.04 -10.16
CA ARG A 317 4.61 -13.39 -10.41
C ARG A 317 5.59 -12.58 -9.57
N TYR A 318 5.36 -11.28 -9.46
CA TYR A 318 6.31 -10.33 -8.83
C TYR A 318 5.91 -9.92 -7.40
N ARG A 319 4.95 -10.62 -6.79
CA ARG A 319 4.40 -10.28 -5.48
C ARG A 319 5.48 -10.18 -4.41
N THR A 320 6.35 -11.19 -4.33
CA THR A 320 7.37 -11.32 -3.29
C THR A 320 8.35 -10.17 -3.32
N LEU A 321 8.81 -9.76 -4.50
CA LEU A 321 9.70 -8.61 -4.66
C LEU A 321 9.09 -7.32 -4.08
N SER A 322 7.81 -7.08 -4.34
CA SER A 322 7.16 -5.88 -3.82
C SER A 322 6.86 -5.98 -2.32
N GLU A 323 6.65 -7.19 -1.81
CA GLU A 323 6.50 -7.43 -0.38
C GLU A 323 7.83 -7.26 0.37
N LEU A 324 8.99 -7.57 -0.25
CA LEU A 324 10.32 -7.22 0.27
C LEU A 324 10.47 -5.70 0.42
N LEU A 325 10.16 -4.93 -0.63
CA LEU A 325 10.23 -3.47 -0.58
C LEU A 325 9.24 -2.91 0.46
N GLY A 326 8.03 -3.45 0.51
CA GLY A 326 7.04 -3.01 1.47
C GLY A 326 7.44 -3.35 2.91
N ALA A 327 8.06 -4.51 3.17
CA ALA A 327 8.59 -4.87 4.49
C ALA A 327 9.74 -3.94 4.90
N LEU A 328 10.64 -3.62 3.96
CA LEU A 328 11.70 -2.62 4.15
C LEU A 328 11.11 -1.28 4.60
N LEU A 329 10.10 -0.78 3.88
CA LEU A 329 9.50 0.52 4.19
C LEU A 329 8.74 0.51 5.53
N LEU A 330 8.11 -0.60 5.92
CA LEU A 330 7.51 -0.74 7.25
C LEU A 330 8.57 -0.72 8.35
N LYS A 331 9.71 -1.41 8.17
CA LYS A 331 10.83 -1.35 9.11
C LYS A 331 11.37 0.09 9.25
N GLN A 332 11.50 0.82 8.13
CA GLN A 332 11.92 2.22 8.20
C GLN A 332 10.86 3.09 8.90
N ALA A 333 9.57 2.87 8.61
CA ALA A 333 8.48 3.57 9.24
C ALA A 333 8.46 3.38 10.77
N GLN A 334 8.79 2.18 11.24
CA GLN A 334 8.94 1.88 12.67
C GLN A 334 10.07 2.64 13.33
N LYS A 335 11.21 2.81 12.64
CA LYS A 335 12.35 3.59 13.17
C LYS A 335 11.99 5.06 13.36
N VAL A 336 11.24 5.63 12.43
CA VAL A 336 10.78 7.03 12.52
C VAL A 336 9.41 7.18 13.20
N ASN A 337 8.86 6.08 13.73
CA ASN A 337 7.60 6.01 14.46
C ASN A 337 6.45 6.75 13.77
N ILE A 338 6.18 6.46 12.50
CA ILE A 338 5.08 7.05 11.73
C ILE A 338 3.85 6.14 11.70
N ASN A 339 2.66 6.73 11.54
CA ASN A 339 1.45 5.95 11.28
C ASN A 339 1.57 5.22 9.94
N CYS A 340 1.12 3.97 9.88
CA CYS A 340 1.13 3.11 8.70
C CYS A 340 -0.27 2.59 8.40
N MET A 341 -0.64 2.58 7.13
CA MET A 341 -1.83 1.92 6.59
C MET A 341 -1.43 0.88 5.56
N LEU A 342 -2.02 -0.30 5.67
CA LEU A 342 -1.84 -1.40 4.75
C LEU A 342 -3.21 -1.79 4.18
N GLU A 343 -3.35 -1.75 2.87
CA GLU A 343 -4.57 -2.20 2.20
C GLU A 343 -4.48 -3.68 1.82
N THR A 344 -5.58 -4.40 2.06
CA THR A 344 -5.76 -5.77 1.60
C THR A 344 -7.20 -6.00 1.16
N SER A 345 -7.41 -7.08 0.43
CA SER A 345 -8.74 -7.56 0.08
C SER A 345 -9.48 -8.16 1.27
N GLY A 346 -8.78 -8.61 2.31
CA GLY A 346 -9.38 -9.15 3.53
C GLY A 346 -9.95 -10.57 3.41
N ARG A 347 -9.69 -11.25 2.29
CA ARG A 347 -10.21 -12.61 1.98
C ARG A 347 -9.69 -13.72 2.89
N ASP A 348 -8.57 -13.48 3.54
CA ASP A 348 -7.98 -14.41 4.50
C ASP A 348 -7.41 -13.64 5.71
N VAL A 349 -7.00 -14.40 6.73
CA VAL A 349 -6.43 -13.84 7.98
C VAL A 349 -4.95 -13.49 7.85
N ALA A 350 -4.30 -13.80 6.73
CA ALA A 350 -2.83 -13.74 6.62
C ALA A 350 -2.32 -12.31 6.86
N MET A 351 -2.99 -11.29 6.31
CA MET A 351 -2.55 -9.91 6.50
C MET A 351 -2.73 -9.36 7.93
N PHE A 352 -3.59 -9.98 8.75
CA PHE A 352 -3.67 -9.63 10.16
C PHE A 352 -2.43 -10.14 10.91
N HIS A 353 -2.06 -11.39 10.67
CA HIS A 353 -0.82 -11.95 11.22
C HIS A 353 0.43 -11.26 10.65
N TYR A 354 0.40 -10.77 9.41
CA TYR A 354 1.47 -9.92 8.86
C TYR A 354 1.68 -8.66 9.70
N VAL A 355 0.61 -7.93 10.03
CA VAL A 355 0.72 -6.75 10.89
C VAL A 355 1.16 -7.12 12.30
N ASP A 356 0.71 -8.25 12.86
CA ASP A 356 1.22 -8.73 14.16
C ASP A 356 2.71 -9.09 14.08
N HIS A 357 3.18 -9.69 12.99
CA HIS A 357 4.60 -10.01 12.80
C HIS A 357 5.47 -8.74 12.83
N PHE A 358 5.06 -7.67 12.13
CA PHE A 358 5.84 -6.44 12.12
C PHE A 358 5.62 -5.59 13.39
N PHE A 359 4.39 -5.44 13.87
CA PHE A 359 4.02 -4.45 14.90
C PHE A 359 3.57 -5.04 16.24
N GLY A 360 3.41 -6.36 16.35
CA GLY A 360 2.75 -7.01 17.50
C GLY A 360 3.48 -6.81 18.84
N GLU A 361 4.79 -6.91 18.84
CA GLU A 361 5.62 -6.68 20.04
C GLU A 361 5.99 -5.19 20.24
N ASN A 362 5.71 -4.35 19.24
CA ASN A 362 6.11 -2.96 19.23
C ASN A 362 5.12 -2.10 20.04
N LYS A 363 5.47 -1.83 21.30
CA LYS A 363 4.66 -1.03 22.24
C LYS A 363 4.42 0.41 21.80
N ASN A 364 5.16 0.92 20.81
CA ASN A 364 4.97 2.26 20.24
C ASN A 364 3.78 2.33 19.27
N TYR A 365 3.18 1.19 18.91
CA TYR A 365 2.08 1.11 17.96
C TYR A 365 0.78 0.61 18.61
N ARG A 366 -0.33 1.23 18.21
CA ARG A 366 -1.68 0.69 18.29
C ARG A 366 -2.00 -0.01 16.97
N LYS A 367 -2.74 -1.12 17.03
CA LYS A 367 -3.21 -1.83 15.85
C LYS A 367 -4.70 -1.58 15.65
N LEU A 368 -5.11 -1.31 14.41
CA LEU A 368 -6.50 -1.05 14.03
C LEU A 368 -6.88 -1.91 12.83
N ALA A 369 -7.96 -2.67 12.96
CA ALA A 369 -8.63 -3.30 11.84
C ALA A 369 -9.76 -2.39 11.35
N LEU A 370 -9.63 -1.87 10.13
CA LEU A 370 -10.62 -1.00 9.49
C LEU A 370 -11.33 -1.78 8.37
N HIS A 371 -12.65 -1.81 8.39
CA HIS A 371 -13.45 -2.53 7.40
C HIS A 371 -14.44 -1.62 6.70
N PHE A 372 -14.44 -1.66 5.38
CA PHE A 372 -15.45 -0.97 4.57
C PHE A 372 -16.50 -1.95 4.08
N THR A 373 -17.78 -1.56 4.18
CA THR A 373 -18.91 -2.28 3.56
C THR A 373 -19.55 -1.41 2.48
N ILE A 374 -20.28 -2.04 1.56
CA ILE A 374 -21.06 -1.36 0.52
C ILE A 374 -22.45 -2.00 0.43
N ASN A 375 -23.48 -1.18 0.25
CA ASN A 375 -24.85 -1.64 0.01
C ASN A 375 -25.04 -2.32 -1.36
N ASP A 376 -24.36 -1.80 -2.39
CA ASP A 376 -24.52 -2.23 -3.78
C ASP A 376 -23.15 -2.41 -4.46
N LEU A 377 -22.76 -3.66 -4.66
CA LEU A 377 -21.51 -4.02 -5.29
C LEU A 377 -21.46 -3.67 -6.78
N SER A 378 -22.60 -3.51 -7.45
CA SER A 378 -22.64 -3.18 -8.88
C SER A 378 -22.00 -1.82 -9.17
N CYS A 379 -22.20 -0.84 -8.27
CA CYS A 379 -21.56 0.46 -8.32
C CYS A 379 -20.03 0.37 -8.16
N ALA A 380 -19.54 -0.52 -7.30
CA ALA A 380 -18.11 -0.78 -7.17
C ALA A 380 -17.53 -1.50 -8.40
N LYS A 381 -18.26 -2.45 -9.00
CA LYS A 381 -17.89 -3.12 -10.26
C LYS A 381 -17.71 -2.10 -11.39
N GLN A 382 -18.70 -1.23 -11.60
CA GLN A 382 -18.63 -0.16 -12.61
C GLN A 382 -17.47 0.82 -12.38
N SER A 383 -17.18 1.16 -11.11
CA SER A 383 -16.03 1.99 -10.74
C SER A 383 -14.70 1.33 -11.11
N VAL A 384 -14.56 0.02 -10.90
CA VAL A 384 -13.36 -0.74 -11.31
C VAL A 384 -13.22 -0.76 -12.83
N ASP A 385 -14.28 -1.10 -13.55
CA ASP A 385 -14.24 -1.23 -15.02
C ASP A 385 -13.88 0.11 -15.68
N ARG A 386 -14.53 1.20 -15.25
CA ARG A 386 -14.22 2.55 -15.75
C ARG A 386 -12.75 2.89 -15.54
N ARG A 387 -12.23 2.61 -14.35
CA ARG A 387 -10.85 2.92 -13.98
C ARG A 387 -9.83 2.09 -14.77
N MET A 388 -10.15 0.83 -15.08
CA MET A 388 -9.32 0.02 -15.98
C MET A 388 -9.32 0.57 -17.41
N VAL A 389 -10.49 0.99 -17.91
CA VAL A 389 -10.58 1.66 -19.22
C VAL A 389 -9.73 2.93 -19.22
N ASP A 390 -9.82 3.77 -18.19
CA ASP A 390 -9.04 5.00 -18.09
C ASP A 390 -7.54 4.70 -17.99
N GLU A 391 -7.14 3.66 -17.26
CA GLU A 391 -5.76 3.19 -17.16
C GLU A 391 -5.21 2.71 -18.50
N ILE A 392 -5.99 1.97 -19.31
CA ILE A 392 -5.61 1.56 -20.67
C ILE A 392 -5.32 2.78 -21.55
N HIS A 393 -6.21 3.78 -21.55
CA HIS A 393 -6.02 5.00 -22.34
C HIS A 393 -4.85 5.86 -21.83
N ALA A 394 -4.64 5.92 -20.52
CA ALA A 394 -3.50 6.61 -19.92
C ALA A 394 -2.18 5.88 -20.25
N GLY A 395 -2.19 4.55 -20.28
CA GLY A 395 -1.05 3.72 -20.67
C GLY A 395 -0.61 3.97 -22.10
N ALA A 396 -1.55 4.05 -23.04
CA ALA A 396 -1.24 4.43 -24.43
C ALA A 396 -0.47 5.77 -24.51
N LYS A 397 -0.95 6.79 -23.79
CA LYS A 397 -0.27 8.11 -23.72
C LYS A 397 1.10 8.05 -23.06
N ALA A 398 1.27 7.20 -22.03
CA ALA A 398 2.54 7.02 -21.35
C ALA A 398 3.58 6.31 -22.22
N ILE A 399 3.14 5.41 -23.12
CA ILE A 399 4.02 4.81 -24.14
C ILE A 399 4.48 5.88 -25.13
N GLU A 400 3.58 6.75 -25.59
CA GLU A 400 3.93 7.84 -26.50
C GLU A 400 4.91 8.85 -25.88
N SER A 401 4.79 9.13 -24.58
CA SER A 401 5.66 10.10 -23.90
C SER A 401 7.10 9.61 -23.72
N GLY A 402 7.31 8.28 -23.72
CA GLY A 402 8.62 7.68 -23.48
C GLY A 402 9.16 7.91 -22.07
N SER A 403 8.33 8.34 -21.12
CA SER A 403 8.69 8.63 -19.73
C SER A 403 8.37 7.43 -18.85
N VAL A 404 9.38 6.84 -18.19
CA VAL A 404 9.13 5.77 -17.22
C VAL A 404 8.25 6.22 -16.06
N PHE A 405 8.32 7.49 -15.68
CA PHE A 405 7.47 8.02 -14.63
C PHE A 405 6.01 8.02 -15.08
N ASP A 406 5.72 8.31 -16.35
CA ASP A 406 4.34 8.25 -16.84
C ASP A 406 3.83 6.80 -16.87
N ILE A 407 4.70 5.84 -17.21
CA ILE A 407 4.39 4.40 -17.09
C ILE A 407 4.07 4.06 -15.63
N VAL A 408 4.94 4.46 -14.70
CA VAL A 408 4.75 4.18 -13.28
C VAL A 408 3.49 4.86 -12.75
N TYR A 409 3.22 6.12 -13.07
CA TYR A 409 2.05 6.89 -12.59
C TYR A 409 0.72 6.48 -13.25
N THR A 410 0.77 5.80 -14.40
CA THR A 410 -0.43 5.32 -15.09
C THR A 410 -1.22 4.33 -14.23
N ASN A 411 -0.55 3.37 -13.58
CA ASN A 411 -1.22 2.32 -12.81
C ASN A 411 -2.20 2.88 -11.74
N GLN A 412 -3.50 2.67 -11.85
CA GLN A 412 -4.55 3.26 -10.98
C GLN A 412 -5.06 2.31 -9.89
N GLY A 413 -4.43 1.16 -9.67
CA GLY A 413 -4.86 0.24 -8.62
C GLY A 413 -4.30 -1.18 -8.73
N GLY A 414 -4.83 -2.07 -7.89
CA GLY A 414 -4.55 -3.50 -7.94
C GLY A 414 -5.07 -4.21 -9.21
N PRO A 415 -4.87 -5.54 -9.29
CA PRO A 415 -5.07 -6.31 -10.51
C PRO A 415 -6.51 -6.79 -10.72
N TYR A 416 -7.40 -6.62 -9.73
CA TYR A 416 -8.71 -7.23 -9.74
C TYR A 416 -9.71 -6.45 -10.59
N GLY A 417 -10.22 -7.09 -11.64
CA GLY A 417 -11.37 -6.64 -12.41
C GLY A 417 -12.70 -6.86 -11.69
N SER A 418 -13.78 -6.32 -12.25
CA SER A 418 -15.13 -6.39 -11.66
C SER A 418 -15.63 -7.83 -11.42
N LYS A 419 -15.22 -8.79 -12.26
CA LYS A 419 -15.69 -10.20 -12.21
C LYS A 419 -15.38 -10.90 -10.88
N VAL A 420 -14.25 -10.59 -10.26
CA VAL A 420 -13.82 -11.27 -9.02
C VAL A 420 -14.35 -10.60 -7.74
N LEU A 421 -14.89 -9.37 -7.84
CA LEU A 421 -15.24 -8.57 -6.66
C LEU A 421 -16.28 -9.24 -5.76
N GLU A 422 -17.18 -10.04 -6.31
CA GLU A 422 -18.24 -10.69 -5.55
C GLU A 422 -17.71 -11.78 -4.63
N GLY A 423 -16.85 -12.67 -5.15
CA GLY A 423 -16.18 -13.67 -4.33
C GLY A 423 -15.25 -13.02 -3.30
N VAL A 424 -14.51 -11.98 -3.71
CA VAL A 424 -13.60 -11.24 -2.83
C VAL A 424 -14.36 -10.57 -1.67
N GLN A 425 -15.50 -9.92 -1.95
CA GLN A 425 -16.33 -9.27 -0.93
C GLN A 425 -16.89 -10.31 0.04
N LYS A 426 -17.45 -11.40 -0.48
CA LYS A 426 -18.00 -12.48 0.35
C LYS A 426 -16.95 -13.07 1.29
N ASP A 427 -15.78 -13.39 0.77
CA ASP A 427 -14.66 -13.92 1.56
C ASP A 427 -14.24 -12.91 2.65
N SER A 428 -14.14 -11.62 2.30
CA SER A 428 -13.77 -10.57 3.26
C SER A 428 -14.80 -10.39 4.38
N ASP A 429 -16.09 -10.40 4.06
CA ASP A 429 -17.17 -10.24 5.04
C ASP A 429 -17.23 -11.45 5.98
N GLN A 430 -16.97 -12.64 5.44
CA GLN A 430 -16.85 -13.86 6.23
C GLN A 430 -15.68 -13.79 7.20
N VAL A 431 -14.49 -13.38 6.77
CA VAL A 431 -13.32 -13.20 7.66
C VAL A 431 -13.62 -12.16 8.72
N TRP A 432 -14.17 -11.01 8.33
CA TRP A 432 -14.53 -9.94 9.25
C TRP A 432 -15.46 -10.44 10.38
N THR A 433 -16.56 -11.07 9.99
CA THR A 433 -17.59 -11.52 10.93
C THR A 433 -17.13 -12.70 11.77
N SER A 434 -16.48 -13.71 11.17
CA SER A 434 -16.18 -14.98 11.83
C SER A 434 -14.83 -15.02 12.56
N GLN A 435 -13.88 -14.17 12.19
CA GLN A 435 -12.52 -14.17 12.76
C GLN A 435 -12.20 -12.89 13.53
N ILE A 436 -12.58 -11.72 13.00
CA ILE A 436 -12.17 -10.43 13.56
C ILE A 436 -13.13 -9.98 14.65
N ILE A 437 -14.43 -9.95 14.38
CA ILE A 437 -15.45 -9.55 15.36
C ILE A 437 -15.52 -10.53 16.53
N THR A 438 -15.33 -11.83 16.28
CA THR A 438 -15.27 -12.87 17.32
C THR A 438 -14.00 -12.83 18.16
N GLY A 439 -12.96 -12.11 17.70
CA GLY A 439 -11.67 -12.01 18.39
C GLY A 439 -10.78 -13.26 18.27
N ASN A 440 -11.03 -14.12 17.28
CA ASN A 440 -10.13 -15.25 16.95
C ASN A 440 -8.79 -14.74 16.39
N VAL A 441 -8.83 -13.63 15.66
CA VAL A 441 -7.67 -12.91 15.12
C VAL A 441 -7.82 -11.43 15.46
N ALA A 442 -6.72 -10.69 15.62
CA ALA A 442 -6.73 -9.26 15.97
C ALA A 442 -7.50 -8.97 17.28
N LYS A 443 -7.36 -9.85 18.28
CA LYS A 443 -8.07 -9.76 19.56
C LYS A 443 -7.73 -8.46 20.31
N ASP A 444 -6.45 -8.13 20.35
CA ASP A 444 -5.86 -6.96 21.01
C ASP A 444 -5.85 -5.69 20.13
N TRP A 445 -6.59 -5.70 19.01
CA TRP A 445 -6.67 -4.57 18.09
C TRP A 445 -7.98 -3.80 18.28
N TYR A 446 -7.88 -2.49 18.04
CA TYR A 446 -9.05 -1.66 17.77
C TYR A 446 -9.73 -2.13 16.49
N LYS A 447 -11.05 -1.91 16.41
CA LYS A 447 -11.87 -2.29 15.25
C LYS A 447 -12.74 -1.11 14.83
N ALA A 448 -12.95 -0.93 13.54
CA ALA A 448 -13.87 0.08 13.03
C ALA A 448 -14.52 -0.39 11.73
N THR A 449 -15.82 -0.14 11.57
CA THR A 449 -16.55 -0.43 10.33
C THR A 449 -17.14 0.85 9.73
N ILE A 450 -16.87 1.08 8.45
CA ILE A 450 -17.38 2.20 7.68
C ILE A 450 -18.33 1.69 6.61
N ALA A 451 -19.60 2.09 6.67
CA ALA A 451 -20.59 1.73 5.68
C ALA A 451 -20.61 2.76 4.54
N ILE A 452 -20.39 2.29 3.32
CA ILE A 452 -20.57 3.05 2.09
C ILE A 452 -21.96 2.75 1.52
N ASN A 453 -22.72 3.80 1.26
CA ASN A 453 -23.96 3.71 0.50
C ASN A 453 -23.71 4.32 -0.88
N ALA A 454 -23.49 3.45 -1.86
CA ALA A 454 -23.31 3.77 -3.26
C ALA A 454 -24.67 3.85 -3.98
N HIS A 455 -24.70 4.69 -5.01
CA HIS A 455 -25.85 4.88 -5.87
C HIS A 455 -25.37 5.15 -7.31
N PRO A 456 -26.11 4.72 -8.35
CA PRO A 456 -25.71 4.94 -9.75
C PRO A 456 -25.85 6.39 -10.21
N SER A 457 -26.80 7.15 -9.65
CA SER A 457 -27.14 8.51 -10.10
C SER A 457 -27.07 9.59 -9.02
N GLU A 458 -26.68 9.23 -7.80
CA GLU A 458 -26.57 10.16 -6.68
C GLU A 458 -25.16 10.09 -6.08
N PRO A 459 -24.70 11.17 -5.42
CA PRO A 459 -23.44 11.14 -4.69
C PRO A 459 -23.42 10.01 -3.66
N TRP A 460 -22.26 9.36 -3.51
CA TRP A 460 -22.10 8.30 -2.52
C TRP A 460 -22.04 8.88 -1.12
N THR A 461 -22.36 8.06 -0.13
CA THR A 461 -22.36 8.51 1.26
C THR A 461 -21.66 7.51 2.16
N ALA A 462 -20.99 8.00 3.21
CA ALA A 462 -20.28 7.21 4.19
C ALA A 462 -20.86 7.44 5.58
N ARG A 463 -20.98 6.36 6.37
CA ARG A 463 -21.42 6.40 7.78
C ARG A 463 -20.57 5.48 8.63
N ALA A 464 -20.30 5.88 9.86
CA ALA A 464 -19.76 4.99 10.87
C ALA A 464 -20.79 3.93 11.25
N VAL A 465 -20.38 2.66 11.38
CA VAL A 465 -21.14 1.68 12.16
C VAL A 465 -20.63 1.80 13.59
N LYS A 466 -21.46 2.35 14.47
CA LYS A 466 -21.11 2.61 15.87
C LYS A 466 -20.97 1.29 16.66
N PRO A 467 -20.35 1.31 17.85
CA PRO A 467 -20.22 0.12 18.69
C PRO A 467 -21.56 -0.57 19.04
N ASP A 468 -22.66 0.18 19.07
CA ASP A 468 -24.02 -0.34 19.30
C ASP A 468 -24.71 -0.90 18.04
N GLY A 469 -24.00 -0.91 16.90
CA GLY A 469 -24.50 -1.33 15.59
C GLY A 469 -25.32 -0.27 14.85
N SER A 470 -25.61 0.88 15.47
CA SER A 470 -26.34 1.97 14.81
C SER A 470 -25.46 2.73 13.81
N LEU A 471 -26.10 3.41 12.85
CA LEU A 471 -25.38 4.23 11.87
C LEU A 471 -25.16 5.64 12.40
N GLY A 472 -23.91 6.10 12.34
CA GLY A 472 -23.48 7.43 12.74
C GLY A 472 -23.82 8.54 11.74
N THR A 473 -23.06 9.63 11.82
CA THR A 473 -23.20 10.83 10.99
C THR A 473 -23.05 10.47 9.51
N LYS A 474 -23.91 11.06 8.66
CA LYS A 474 -23.90 10.86 7.20
C LYS A 474 -23.02 11.92 6.54
N TYR A 475 -22.04 11.46 5.77
CA TYR A 475 -21.17 12.31 4.96
C TYR A 475 -21.34 11.96 3.49
N THR A 476 -21.49 12.99 2.65
CA THR A 476 -21.61 12.84 1.19
C THR A 476 -20.26 13.07 0.53
N PHE A 477 -19.94 12.27 -0.48
CA PHE A 477 -18.74 12.42 -1.29
C PHE A 477 -18.98 11.94 -2.72
N GLU A 478 -18.29 12.55 -3.66
CA GLU A 478 -18.27 12.04 -5.03
C GLU A 478 -17.26 10.88 -5.11
N PRO A 479 -17.61 9.73 -5.72
CA PRO A 479 -16.61 8.76 -6.11
C PRO A 479 -15.62 9.47 -7.07
N ARG A 480 -14.32 9.47 -6.73
CA ARG A 480 -13.29 10.02 -7.64
C ARG A 480 -13.40 9.29 -8.98
N LYS A 481 -13.57 10.08 -10.05
CA LYS A 481 -13.59 9.58 -11.43
C LYS A 481 -12.35 8.73 -11.71
#